data_AF-A0A3N5Y6B0-F1
#
_entry.id   AF-A0A3N5Y6B0-F1
#
_cell.length_a   1.000
_cell.length_b   1.000
_cell.length_c   1.000
_cell.angle_alpha   90.00
_cell.angle_beta   90.00
_cell.angle_gamma   90.00
#
_symmetry.space_group_name_H-M   'P 1'
#
loop_
_entity.id
_entity.type
_entity.pdbx_description
1 polymer ?
#
loop_
_entity_poly.entity_id
_entity_poly.type
_entity_poly.pdbx_seq_one_letter_code
_entity_poly.pdbx_strand_id
1 'polypeptide(L)'
;MPPVSHPFKKGALIILMNYNDHTPPHVHVKYQGDVRSYRLEIRTRIWMKSGQELPSSLRKLVEFWVEVHEQELLEQWENARENQPVVIVG
;
A
#
# COMPACT_ATOMS: atom_id res chain seq x y z
N MET A 1 -6.40 9.60 0.98
CA MET A 1 -5.86 8.30 0.53
C MET A 1 -7.02 7.36 0.24
N PRO A 2 -7.48 7.24 -1.02
CA PRO A 2 -8.43 6.19 -1.38
C PRO A 2 -7.81 4.79 -1.34
N PRO A 3 -8.62 3.74 -1.19
CA PRO A 3 -8.15 2.36 -1.26
C PRO A 3 -7.79 1.97 -2.70
N VAL A 4 -6.71 1.20 -2.83
CA VAL A 4 -6.33 0.51 -4.08
C VAL A 4 -6.43 -1.01 -3.95
N SER A 5 -6.83 -1.52 -2.79
CA SER A 5 -7.17 -2.94 -2.60
C SER A 5 -8.58 -3.08 -2.02
N HIS A 6 -9.20 -4.23 -2.28
CA HIS A 6 -10.27 -4.72 -1.42
C HIS A 6 -9.72 -5.04 -0.01
N PRO A 7 -10.55 -4.99 1.05
CA PRO A 7 -10.12 -5.42 2.38
C PRO A 7 -9.73 -6.90 2.40
N PHE A 8 -8.59 -7.21 2.99
CA PHE A 8 -8.14 -8.59 3.14
C PHE A 8 -9.01 -9.29 4.20
N LYS A 9 -9.49 -10.51 3.91
CA LYS A 9 -10.33 -11.31 4.85
C LYS A 9 -9.65 -11.57 6.20
N LYS A 10 -8.31 -11.60 6.25
CA LYS A 10 -7.53 -11.89 7.45
C LYS A 10 -7.10 -10.60 8.14
N GLY A 11 -7.91 -10.14 9.11
CA GLY A 11 -7.64 -8.97 9.95
C GLY A 11 -7.59 -7.67 9.16
N ALA A 12 -8.76 -7.04 8.94
CA ALA A 12 -9.05 -6.02 7.94
C ALA A 12 -7.87 -5.08 7.63
N LEU A 13 -7.05 -5.54 6.69
CA LEU A 13 -5.94 -4.81 6.12
C LEU A 13 -6.44 -4.15 4.85
N ILE A 14 -5.99 -2.93 4.58
CA ILE A 14 -6.31 -2.21 3.36
C ILE A 14 -5.07 -1.47 2.87
N ILE A 15 -4.87 -1.53 1.56
CA ILE A 15 -3.79 -0.82 0.88
C ILE A 15 -4.40 0.42 0.24
N LEU A 16 -3.74 1.55 0.44
CA LEU A 16 -4.22 2.86 0.02
C LEU A 16 -3.15 3.56 -0.80
N MET A 17 -3.61 4.46 -1.67
CA MET A 17 -2.76 5.37 -2.44
C MET A 17 -2.98 6.80 -1.95
N ASN A 18 -1.95 7.62 -1.89
CA ASN A 18 -2.06 9.02 -1.52
C ASN A 18 -1.72 9.93 -2.71
N TYR A 19 -2.56 10.93 -2.94
CA TYR A 19 -2.37 11.92 -4.00
C TYR A 19 -1.20 12.86 -3.76
N ASN A 20 -0.84 13.06 -2.49
CA ASN A 20 0.22 13.98 -2.10
C ASN A 20 1.54 13.26 -1.79
N ASP A 21 1.70 12.02 -2.24
CA ASP A 21 2.96 11.29 -2.01
C ASP A 21 4.11 11.82 -2.87
N HIS A 22 5.31 11.48 -2.41
CA HIS A 22 6.57 11.78 -3.08
C HIS A 22 7.30 10.50 -3.46
N THR A 23 8.34 10.63 -4.27
CA THR A 23 9.24 9.53 -4.61
C THR A 23 9.93 8.96 -3.35
N PRO A 24 10.24 7.66 -3.31
CA PRO A 24 9.94 6.65 -4.34
C PRO A 24 8.46 6.21 -4.34
N PRO A 25 7.97 5.55 -5.41
CA PRO A 25 6.62 5.00 -5.45
C PRO A 25 6.36 4.06 -4.27
N HIS A 26 5.34 4.35 -3.48
CA HIS A 26 4.99 3.58 -2.29
C HIS A 26 3.48 3.50 -2.10
N VAL A 27 3.04 2.48 -1.38
CA VAL A 27 1.66 2.34 -0.91
C VAL A 27 1.59 2.55 0.60
N HIS A 28 0.42 2.99 1.05
CA HIS A 28 0.07 3.05 2.45
C HIS A 28 -0.67 1.78 2.85
N VAL A 29 -0.37 1.26 4.04
CA VAL A 29 -1.03 0.06 4.59
C VAL A 29 -1.65 0.42 5.93
N LYS A 30 -2.95 0.13 6.07
CA LYS A 30 -3.67 0.23 7.35
C LYS A 30 -4.16 -1.14 7.79
N TYR A 31 -4.05 -1.41 9.09
CA TYR A 31 -4.47 -2.65 9.73
C TYR A 31 -5.47 -2.33 10.83
N GLN A 32 -6.60 -3.03 10.86
CA GLN A 32 -7.61 -2.87 11.90
C GLN A 32 -7.03 -3.15 13.28
N GLY A 33 -7.22 -2.20 14.21
CA GLY A 33 -6.64 -2.25 15.55
C GLY A 33 -5.32 -1.50 15.67
N ASP A 34 -4.80 -0.93 14.59
CA ASP A 34 -3.66 -0.02 14.60
C ASP A 34 -4.05 1.36 14.02
N VAL A 35 -3.66 2.42 14.73
CA VAL A 35 -3.86 3.81 14.30
C VAL A 35 -2.79 4.28 13.30
N ARG A 36 -1.71 3.51 13.15
CA ARG A 36 -0.58 3.88 12.31
C ARG A 36 -0.87 3.61 10.83
N SER A 37 -0.22 4.42 10.00
CA SER A 37 -0.08 4.14 8.58
C SER A 37 1.33 3.62 8.34
N TYR A 38 1.42 2.42 7.79
CA TYR A 38 2.68 1.86 7.32
C TYR A 38 2.88 2.25 5.86
N ARG A 39 4.14 2.26 5.40
CA ARG A 39 4.49 2.58 4.02
C ARG A 39 5.41 1.51 3.47
N LEU A 40 5.12 1.05 2.25
CA LEU A 40 5.90 0.04 1.55
C LEU A 40 6.25 0.57 0.17
N GLU A 41 7.55 0.64 -0.13
CA GLU A 41 8.00 0.99 -1.48
C GLU A 41 7.60 -0.11 -2.46
N ILE A 42 6.94 0.27 -3.57
CA ILE A 42 6.32 -0.66 -4.52
C ILE A 42 7.39 -1.54 -5.18
N ARG A 43 8.50 -0.95 -5.64
CA ARG A 43 9.52 -1.68 -6.43
C ARG A 43 10.41 -2.57 -5.57
N THR A 44 10.87 -2.06 -4.44
CA THR A 44 11.86 -2.77 -3.61
C THR A 44 11.22 -3.64 -2.53
N ARG A 45 9.94 -3.42 -2.22
CA ARG A 45 9.24 -4.01 -1.07
C ARG A 45 9.96 -3.71 0.25
N ILE A 46 10.69 -2.60 0.29
CA ILE A 46 11.29 -2.09 1.52
C ILE A 46 10.25 -1.28 2.27
N TRP A 47 9.97 -1.68 3.51
CA TRP A 47 9.11 -0.92 4.40
C TRP A 47 9.81 0.37 4.83
N MET A 48 9.16 1.50 4.57
CA MET A 48 9.68 2.81 4.93
C MET A 48 9.45 3.02 6.43
N LYS A 49 10.54 3.24 7.18
CA LYS A 49 10.60 3.38 8.65
C LYS A 49 9.25 3.70 9.32
N SER A 50 8.65 2.69 9.94
CA SER A 50 7.62 2.81 10.96
C SER A 50 8.17 2.21 12.24
N GLY A 51 8.09 2.94 13.36
CA GLY A 51 8.72 2.51 14.62
C GLY A 51 8.37 1.07 15.02
N GLN A 52 7.10 0.80 15.30
CA GLN A 52 6.62 -0.56 15.50
C GLN A 52 6.25 -1.19 14.15
N GLU A 53 6.47 -2.49 14.00
CA GLU A 53 6.23 -3.23 12.76
C GLU A 53 4.91 -3.99 12.79
N LEU A 54 4.32 -4.20 11.61
CA LEU A 54 3.23 -5.16 11.44
C LEU A 54 3.70 -6.58 11.83
N PRO A 55 2.80 -7.43 12.36
CA PRO A 55 3.07 -8.85 12.51
C PRO A 55 3.66 -9.46 11.24
N SER A 56 4.68 -10.31 11.38
CA SER A 56 5.45 -10.86 10.25
C SER A 56 4.58 -11.56 9.19
N SER A 57 3.49 -12.22 9.61
CA SER A 57 2.54 -12.86 8.69
C SER A 57 1.75 -11.85 7.84
N LEU A 58 1.41 -10.68 8.40
CA LEU A 58 0.75 -9.61 7.66
C LEU A 58 1.72 -8.88 6.74
N ARG A 59 2.98 -8.68 7.16
CA ARG A 59 4.02 -8.11 6.27
C ARG A 59 4.19 -8.95 5.01
N LYS A 60 4.42 -10.25 5.16
CA LYS A 60 4.58 -11.17 4.03
C LYS A 60 3.36 -11.19 3.11
N LEU A 61 2.16 -11.11 3.68
CA LEU A 61 0.92 -11.03 2.91
C LEU A 61 0.88 -9.77 2.03
N VAL A 62 1.23 -8.61 2.60
CA VAL A 62 1.28 -7.34 1.87
C VAL A 62 2.39 -7.34 0.82
N GLU A 63 3.59 -7.78 1.20
CA GLU A 63 4.75 -7.85 0.29
C GLU A 63 4.41 -8.69 -0.94
N PHE A 64 3.84 -9.89 -0.74
CA PHE A 64 3.41 -10.75 -1.83
C PHE A 64 2.30 -10.12 -2.67
N TRP A 65 1.30 -9.49 -2.05
CA TRP A 65 0.23 -8.84 -2.82
C TRP A 65 0.75 -7.67 -3.66
N VAL A 66 1.66 -6.85 -3.12
CA VAL A 66 2.33 -5.77 -3.86
C VAL A 66 3.28 -6.31 -4.94
N GLU A 67 3.85 -7.50 -4.74
CA GLU A 67 4.59 -8.21 -5.78
C GLU A 67 3.70 -8.57 -6.97
N VAL A 68 2.55 -9.20 -6.71
CA VAL A 68 1.62 -9.64 -7.75
C VAL A 68 1.03 -8.48 -8.55
N HIS A 69 0.74 -7.34 -7.91
CA HIS A 69 0.05 -6.20 -8.54
C HIS A 69 1.00 -5.02 -8.82
N GLU A 70 2.31 -5.26 -8.98
CA GLU A 70 3.32 -4.19 -9.10
C GLU A 70 2.95 -3.17 -10.18
N GLN A 71 2.65 -3.65 -11.39
CA GLN A 71 2.45 -2.79 -12.56
C GLN A 71 1.21 -1.91 -12.39
N GLU A 72 0.10 -2.49 -11.93
CA GLU A 72 -1.14 -1.76 -11.68
C GLU A 72 -0.94 -0.71 -10.58
N LEU A 73 -0.20 -1.04 -9.51
CA LEU A 73 0.11 -0.08 -8.44
C LEU A 73 1.00 1.07 -8.91
N LEU A 74 1.97 0.80 -9.79
CA LEU A 74 2.79 1.84 -10.39
C LEU A 74 1.95 2.79 -11.26
N GLU A 75 1.01 2.25 -12.04
CA GLU A 75 0.05 3.06 -12.81
C GLU A 75 -0.83 3.91 -11.89
N GLN A 76 -1.39 3.32 -10.83
CA GLN A 76 -2.20 4.08 -9.86
C GLN A 76 -1.39 5.13 -9.11
N TRP A 77 -0.10 4.89 -8.89
CA TRP A 77 0.78 5.88 -8.27
C TRP A 77 1.03 7.08 -9.20
N GLU A 78 1.25 6.84 -10.50
CA GLU A 78 1.37 7.94 -11.47
C GLU A 78 0.04 8.69 -11.64
N ASN A 79 -1.10 7.97 -11.69
CA ASN A 79 -2.43 8.60 -11.68
C ASN A 79 -2.59 9.53 -10.48
N ALA A 80 -2.21 9.08 -9.27
CA ALA A 80 -2.28 9.90 -8.07
C ALA A 80 -1.45 11.18 -8.20
N ARG A 81 -0.24 11.11 -8.78
CA ARG A 81 0.65 12.26 -8.99
C ARG A 81 0.11 13.25 -10.02
N GLU A 82 -0.59 12.76 -11.02
CA GLU A 82 -1.23 13.58 -12.05
C GLU A 82 -2.62 14.09 -11.63
N ASN A 83 -3.01 13.89 -10.36
CA ASN A 83 -4.35 14.18 -9.84
C ASN A 83 -5.47 13.48 -10.61
N GLN A 84 -5.18 12.33 -11.21
CA GLN A 84 -6.15 11.46 -11.86
C GLN A 84 -6.81 10.51 -10.84
N PRO A 85 -8.04 10.05 -11.10
CA PRO A 85 -8.69 9.04 -10.27
C PRO A 85 -7.82 7.78 -10.15
N VAL A 86 -7.63 7.30 -8.92
CA VAL A 86 -7.05 5.98 -8.67
C VAL A 86 -8.16 4.97 -8.43
N VAL A 87 -7.95 3.75 -8.90
CA VAL A 87 -8.92 2.65 -8.80
C VAL A 87 -8.36 1.49 -7.99
N ILE A 88 -9.26 0.58 -7.60
CA ILE A 88 -8.85 -0.68 -6.99
C ILE A 88 -8.17 -1.55 -8.06
N VAL A 89 -7.05 -2.17 -7.68
CA VAL A 89 -6.32 -3.13 -8.50
C VAL A 89 -6.57 -4.56 -8.00
N GLY A 90 -6.48 -5.54 -8.89
CA GLY A 90 -6.81 -6.95 -8.61
C GLY A 90 -8.30 -7.30 -8.73
#